data_AF-A0AB37LAH1-F1
#
_entry.id   AF-A0AB37LAH1-F1
#
_cell.length_a   1.000
_cell.length_b   1.000
_cell.length_c   1.000
_cell.angle_alpha   90.00
_cell.angle_beta   90.00
_cell.angle_gamma   90.00
#
_symmetry.space_group_name_H-M   'P 1'
#
loop_
_entity.id
_entity.type
_entity.pdbx_description
1 polymer ?
#
loop_
_entity_poly.entity_id
_entity_poly.type
_entity_poly.pdbx_seq_one_letter_code
_entity_poly.pdbx_strand_id
1 'polypeptide(L)' 'MAEESKYAYDEESVKAIIEWAQTTQLPKEVTLSESEHIIDTSMYVHANICDINQHYPDPFYNPAIDRLYRLKEYMEDNM' A
#
# COMPACT_ATOMS: atom_id res chain seq x y z
N MET A 1 14.58 -19.44 -2.39
CA MET A 1 14.05 -18.89 -1.14
C MET A 1 12.64 -18.47 -1.46
N ALA A 2 11.61 -19.13 -0.92
CA ALA A 2 10.27 -18.58 -1.01
C ALA A 2 10.26 -17.41 -0.03
N GLU A 3 10.26 -16.17 -0.53
CA GLU A 3 9.92 -15.02 0.29
C GLU A 3 8.53 -15.31 0.84
N GLU A 4 8.43 -15.57 2.14
CA GLU A 4 7.14 -15.56 2.83
C GLU A 4 6.56 -14.17 2.61
N SER A 5 5.47 -14.10 1.86
CA SER A 5 4.71 -12.87 1.65
C SER A 5 4.39 -12.27 3.02
N LYS A 6 5.00 -11.12 3.34
CA LYS A 6 4.83 -10.44 4.63
C LYS A 6 3.36 -10.09 4.90
N TYR A 7 2.56 -9.94 3.83
CA TYR A 7 1.18 -9.51 3.89
C TYR A 7 0.22 -10.53 3.28
N ALA A 8 -1.04 -10.41 3.70
CA ALA A 8 -2.13 -11.21 3.21
C ALA A 8 -2.67 -10.64 1.88
N TYR A 9 -2.78 -11.52 0.87
CA TYR A 9 -3.28 -11.17 -0.47
C TYR A 9 -4.66 -11.78 -0.75
N ASP A 10 -5.38 -12.25 0.28
CA ASP A 10 -6.78 -12.65 0.12
C ASP A 10 -7.67 -11.43 -0.16
N GLU A 11 -8.82 -11.68 -0.78
CA GLU A 11 -9.74 -10.64 -1.22
C GLU A 11 -10.19 -9.72 -0.08
N GLU A 12 -10.40 -10.28 1.12
CA GLU A 12 -10.80 -9.51 2.30
C GLU A 12 -9.69 -8.56 2.75
N SER A 13 -8.45 -9.04 2.82
CA SER A 13 -7.27 -8.27 3.18
C SER A 13 -6.97 -7.16 2.17
N VAL A 14 -7.04 -7.48 0.87
CA VAL A 14 -6.83 -6.52 -0.22
C VAL A 14 -7.90 -5.43 -0.20
N LYS A 15 -9.16 -5.81 -0.02
CA LYS A 15 -10.24 -4.84 0.10
C LYS A 15 -10.06 -3.96 1.34
N ALA A 16 -9.71 -4.54 2.47
CA ALA A 16 -9.49 -3.79 3.71
C ALA A 16 -8.36 -2.76 3.60
N ILE A 17 -7.25 -3.08 2.92
CA ILE A 17 -6.16 -2.12 2.74
C ILE A 17 -6.52 -0.99 1.76
N ILE A 18 -7.29 -1.29 0.70
CA ILE A 18 -7.83 -0.27 -0.20
C ILE A 18 -8.78 0.67 0.55
N GLU A 19 -9.73 0.13 1.32
CA GLU A 19 -10.68 0.92 2.10
C GLU A 19 -9.96 1.79 3.13
N TRP A 20 -8.96 1.23 3.84
CA TRP A 20 -8.12 2.01 4.75
C TRP A 20 -7.40 3.16 4.03
N ALA A 21 -6.80 2.90 2.88
CA ALA A 21 -6.04 3.91 2.14
C ALA A 21 -6.93 5.02 1.55
N GLN A 22 -8.20 4.73 1.26
CA GLN A 22 -9.18 5.72 0.80
C GLN A 22 -9.80 6.56 1.91
N THR A 23 -9.93 6.00 3.11
CA THR A 23 -10.62 6.64 4.24
C THR A 23 -9.67 7.34 5.20
N THR A 24 -8.41 6.92 5.24
CA THR A 24 -7.38 7.51 6.11
C THR A 24 -6.92 8.86 5.57
N GLN A 25 -6.83 9.85 6.46
CA GLN A 25 -6.25 11.14 6.11
C GLN A 25 -4.73 11.05 6.15
N LEU A 26 -4.12 10.90 4.97
CA LEU A 26 -2.68 10.80 4.80
C LEU A 26 -2.05 12.19 4.69
N PRO A 27 -0.85 12.42 5.25
CA PRO A 27 -0.11 13.66 5.02
C PRO A 27 0.30 13.74 3.54
N LYS A 28 0.52 14.97 3.06
CA LYS A 28 0.88 15.22 1.66
C LYS A 28 2.17 14.51 1.25
N GLU A 29 3.16 14.52 2.14
CA GLU A 29 4.50 13.98 1.92
C GLU A 29 4.83 12.97 3.03
N VAL A 30 5.39 11.83 2.67
CA VAL A 30 5.78 10.74 3.59
C VAL A 30 7.16 10.24 3.22
N THR A 31 8.10 10.23 4.16
CA THR A 31 9.41 9.60 3.99
C THR A 31 9.40 8.23 4.67
N LEU A 32 9.10 7.18 3.90
CA LEU A 32 9.07 5.81 4.43
C LEU A 32 10.47 5.31 4.83
N SER A 33 11.50 5.78 4.14
CA SER A 33 12.91 5.53 4.48
C SER A 33 13.80 6.61 3.84
N GLU A 34 15.08 6.61 4.18
CA GLU A 34 16.09 7.51 3.58
C GLU A 34 16.11 7.50 2.04
N SER A 35 15.74 6.38 1.41
CA SER A 35 15.72 6.21 -0.04
C SER A 35 14.31 6.24 -0.64
N GLU A 36 13.26 6.23 0.18
CA GLU A 36 11.86 6.14 -0.27
C GLU A 36 11.06 7.31 0.26
N HIS A 37 11.01 8.36 -0.56
CA HIS A 37 10.28 9.59 -0.27
C HIS A 37 9.08 9.73 -1.21
N ILE A 38 7.88 9.75 -0.63
CA ILE A 38 6.62 9.96 -1.31
C ILE A 38 6.28 11.44 -1.24
N ILE A 39 6.32 12.13 -2.38
CA ILE A 39 6.07 13.58 -2.49
C ILE A 39 4.56 13.91 -2.54
N ASP A 40 3.76 12.97 -3.04
CA ASP A 40 2.31 13.10 -3.07
C ASP A 40 1.68 11.77 -2.69
N THR A 41 1.35 11.63 -1.40
CA THR A 41 0.81 10.39 -0.84
C THR A 41 -0.55 10.05 -1.44
N SER A 42 -1.36 11.06 -1.79
CA SER A 42 -2.65 10.84 -2.44
C SER A 42 -2.48 10.24 -3.84
N MET A 43 -1.57 10.79 -4.65
CA MET A 43 -1.25 10.24 -5.97
C MET A 43 -0.64 8.84 -5.87
N TYR A 44 0.26 8.63 -4.91
CA TYR A 44 0.88 7.33 -4.63
C TYR A 44 -0.17 6.27 -4.29
N VAL A 45 -1.07 6.54 -3.35
CA VAL A 45 -2.16 5.63 -3.00
C VAL A 45 -3.08 5.37 -4.18
N HIS A 46 -3.46 6.42 -4.91
CA HIS A 46 -4.35 6.29 -6.06
C HIS A 46 -3.75 5.39 -7.16
N ALA A 47 -2.46 5.54 -7.46
CA ALA A 47 -1.76 4.70 -8.44
C ALA A 47 -1.75 3.22 -8.02
N ASN A 48 -1.41 2.93 -6.75
CA ASN A 48 -1.39 1.56 -6.25
C ASN A 48 -2.80 0.94 -6.22
N ILE A 49 -3.84 1.69 -5.81
CA ILE A 49 -5.23 1.20 -5.87
C ILE A 49 -5.66 0.92 -7.31
N CYS A 50 -5.27 1.77 -8.26
CA CYS A 50 -5.58 1.56 -9.68
C CYS A 50 -4.94 0.26 -10.18
N ASP A 51 -3.66 0.04 -9.90
CA ASP A 51 -2.95 -1.19 -10.28
C ASP A 51 -3.60 -2.43 -9.68
N ILE A 52 -4.00 -2.38 -8.39
CA ILE A 52 -4.69 -3.49 -7.74
C ILE A 52 -6.04 -3.76 -8.40
N ASN A 53 -6.87 -2.73 -8.62
CA ASN A 53 -8.19 -2.89 -9.23
C ASN A 53 -8.14 -3.43 -10.67
N GLN A 54 -7.09 -3.10 -11.42
CA GLN A 54 -6.97 -3.54 -12.81
C GLN A 54 -6.41 -4.95 -12.96
N HIS A 55 -5.56 -5.39 -12.02
CA HIS A 55 -4.75 -6.60 -12.21
C HIS A 55 -4.95 -7.67 -11.13
N TYR A 56 -5.51 -7.34 -9.97
CA TYR A 56 -5.82 -8.35 -8.96
C TYR A 56 -6.79 -9.40 -9.52
N PRO A 57 -6.56 -10.72 -9.32
CA PRO A 57 -5.62 -11.32 -8.37
C PRO A 57 -4.25 -11.76 -8.95
N ASP A 58 -3.72 -11.08 -9.97
CA ASP A 58 -2.39 -11.41 -10.52
C ASP A 58 -1.26 -11.13 -9.50
N PRO A 59 -0.51 -12.16 -9.07
CA PRO A 59 0.58 -12.02 -8.09
C PRO A 59 1.71 -11.08 -8.53
N PHE A 60 1.86 -10.83 -9.84
CA PHE A 60 2.84 -9.87 -10.35
C PHE A 60 2.60 -8.45 -9.83
N TYR A 61 1.34 -8.13 -9.47
CA TYR A 61 0.94 -6.81 -8.96
C TYR A 61 0.82 -6.76 -7.43
N ASN A 62 1.15 -7.83 -6.71
CA ASN A 62 1.25 -7.84 -5.25
C ASN A 62 2.15 -6.72 -4.67
N PRO A 63 3.22 -6.25 -5.35
CA PRO A 63 3.98 -5.10 -4.87
C PRO A 63 3.15 -3.83 -4.65
N ALA A 64 2.04 -3.64 -5.36
CA ALA A 64 1.12 -2.51 -5.11
C ALA A 64 0.39 -2.67 -3.76
N ILE A 65 0.03 -3.90 -3.40
CA ILE A 65 -0.59 -4.24 -2.11
C ILE A 65 0.43 -4.04 -0.98
N ASP A 66 1.66 -4.57 -1.15
CA ASP A 66 2.76 -4.44 -0.19
C ASP A 66 3.07 -2.98 0.13
N ARG A 67 3.08 -2.13 -0.89
CA ARG A 67 3.30 -0.68 -0.75
C ARG A 67 2.24 0.00 0.11
N LEU A 68 0.97 -0.37 -0.03
CA LEU A 68 -0.11 0.17 0.81
C LEU A 68 0.03 -0.31 2.26
N TYR A 69 0.39 -1.57 2.48
CA TYR A 69 0.64 -2.08 3.84
C TYR A 69 1.85 -1.42 4.50
N ARG A 70 2.95 -1.22 3.78
CA ARG A 70 4.12 -0.49 4.29
C ARG A 70 3.78 0.94 4.68
N LEU A 71 2.98 1.62 3.84
CA LEU A 71 2.50 2.96 4.16
C LEU A 71 1.62 2.94 5.42
N LYS A 72 0.75 1.93 5.55
CA LYS A 72 -0.07 1.75 6.75
C LYS A 72 0.75 1.55 8.01
N GLU A 73 1.70 0.61 8.00
CA GLU A 73 2.59 0.36 9.13
C GLU A 73 3.37 1.62 9.52
N TYR A 74 3.88 2.37 8.53
CA TYR A 74 4.57 3.63 8.79
C TYR A 74 3.64 4.66 9.46
N MET A 75 2.40 4.79 8.99
CA MET A 75 1.43 5.70 9.59
C MET A 75 1.06 5.28 11.02
N GLU A 76 0.91 3.98 11.29
CA GLU A 76 0.61 3.45 12.63
C GLU A 76 1.79 3.57 13.60
N ASP A 77 3.03 3.50 13.12
CA ASP A 77 4.25 3.67 13.94
C ASP A 77 4.57 5.14 14.25
N ASN A 78 4.14 6.07 13.38
CA ASN A 78 4.44 7.51 13.49
C ASN A 78 3.26 8.40 13.95
N MET A 79 2.11 7.81 14.32
CA MET A 79 0.93 8.51 14.88
C MET A 79 0.80 8.27 16.39
#